data_AF-A0A497LZQ0-F1
#
_entry.id   AF-A0A497LZQ0-F1
#
_cell.length_a   1.000
_cell.length_b   1.000
_cell.length_c   1.000
_cell.angle_alpha   90.00
_cell.angle_beta   90.00
_cell.angle_gamma   90.00
#
_symmetry.space_group_name_H-M   'P 1'
#
loop_
_entity.id
_entity.type
_entity.pdbx_description
1 polymer ?
#
loop_
_entity_poly.entity_id
_entity_poly.type
_entity_poly.pdbx_seq_one_letter_code
_entity_poly.pdbx_strand_id
1 'polypeptide(L)' 'CSGAPFKDCYNVLGGVDKVLPVDVYVPGCPPKPEAIIDGIVKLIQKIRHGDTYGKGKRE' A
#
# COMPACT_ATOMS: atom_id res chain seq x y z
N CYS A 1 -3.81 -0.34 6.57
CA CYS A 1 -2.78 -1.09 7.32
C CYS A 1 -2.11 -0.15 8.32
N SER A 2 -2.43 -0.25 9.62
CA SER A 2 -2.11 0.78 10.63
C SER A 2 -1.39 0.22 11.87
N GLY A 3 -0.69 -0.91 11.74
CA GLY A 3 -0.03 -1.60 12.86
C GLY A 3 -0.74 -2.89 13.34
N ALA A 4 -1.98 -3.13 12.88
CA ALA A 4 -2.73 -4.38 13.14
C ALA A 4 -2.69 -4.74 14.66
N PRO A 5 -2.55 -6.00 15.14
CA PRO A 5 -2.63 -6.29 16.58
C PRO A 5 -1.48 -5.69 17.42
N PHE A 6 -0.46 -5.12 16.78
CA PHE A 6 0.71 -4.49 17.41
C PHE A 6 0.67 -2.95 17.33
N LYS A 7 -0.52 -2.39 17.14
CA LYS A 7 -0.73 -0.95 17.17
C LYS A 7 -0.30 -0.41 18.55
N ASP A 8 0.49 0.66 18.55
CA ASP A 8 1.00 1.37 19.74
C ASP A 8 2.10 0.67 20.55
N CYS A 9 2.69 -0.42 20.02
CA CYS A 9 3.92 -0.97 20.59
C CYS A 9 5.14 -0.06 20.28
N TYR A 10 6.08 0.06 21.23
CA TYR A 10 7.27 0.93 21.12
C TYR A 10 8.15 0.63 19.88
N ASN A 11 8.06 -0.59 19.37
CA ASN A 11 8.80 -1.09 18.22
C ASN A 11 8.04 -0.98 16.89
N VAL A 12 6.81 -0.44 16.86
CA VAL A 12 5.98 -0.34 15.65
C VAL A 12 5.68 1.11 15.33
N LEU A 13 6.25 1.61 14.23
CA LEU A 13 6.02 2.98 13.73
C LEU A 13 4.58 3.20 13.18
N GLY A 14 3.78 2.14 13.10
CA GLY A 14 2.40 2.14 12.63
C GLY A 14 2.31 1.73 11.16
N GLY A 15 1.54 2.48 10.36
CA GLY A 15 1.37 2.21 8.93
C GLY A 15 2.61 2.56 8.10
N VAL A 16 2.90 1.75 7.08
CA VAL A 16 3.99 1.95 6.12
C VAL A 16 3.89 3.30 5.38
N ASP A 17 2.67 3.84 5.26
CA ASP A 17 2.38 5.17 4.70
C ASP A 17 3.23 6.30 5.28
N LYS A 18 3.62 6.19 6.56
CA LYS A 18 4.40 7.21 7.24
C LYS A 18 5.87 7.24 6.81
N VAL A 19 6.37 6.15 6.25
CA VAL A 19 7.78 5.99 5.85
C VAL A 19 7.91 6.09 4.34
N LEU A 20 6.99 5.46 3.60
CA LEU A 20 7.01 5.42 2.15
C LEU A 20 5.59 5.68 1.59
N PRO A 21 5.49 6.38 0.46
CA PRO A 21 4.23 6.55 -0.23
C PRO A 21 3.72 5.19 -0.72
N VAL A 22 2.47 4.88 -0.41
CA VAL A 22 1.83 3.63 -0.82
C VAL A 22 0.87 3.87 -1.98
N ASP A 23 1.12 3.25 -3.12
CA ASP A 23 0.26 3.38 -4.30
C ASP A 23 -1.05 2.57 -4.18
N VAL A 24 -0.99 1.36 -3.59
CA VAL A 24 -2.15 0.47 -3.45
C VAL A 24 -2.11 -0.27 -2.11
N TYR A 25 -3.24 -0.28 -1.41
CA TYR A 25 -3.44 -1.09 -0.20
C TYR A 25 -4.24 -2.35 -0.50
N VAL A 26 -3.71 -3.51 -0.10
CA VAL A 26 -4.43 -4.80 -0.11
C VAL A 26 -4.82 -5.15 1.32
N PRO A 27 -6.11 -5.08 1.70
CA PRO A 27 -6.55 -5.40 3.05
C PRO A 27 -6.54 -6.91 3.32
N GLY A 28 -6.02 -7.32 4.48
CA GLY A 28 -6.12 -8.68 4.98
C GLY A 28 -5.05 -9.03 6.02
N CYS A 29 -5.30 -10.04 6.85
CA CYS A 29 -4.38 -10.50 7.89
C CYS A 29 -4.48 -12.03 8.10
N PRO A 30 -3.85 -12.85 7.23
CA PRO A 30 -3.25 -12.49 5.95
C PRO A 30 -4.31 -12.26 4.86
N PRO A 31 -4.02 -11.49 3.80
CA PRO A 31 -4.93 -11.35 2.68
C PRO A 31 -5.14 -12.67 1.95
N LYS A 32 -6.36 -12.88 1.45
CA LYS A 32 -6.66 -14.02 0.59
C LYS A 32 -5.88 -13.91 -0.72
N PRO A 33 -5.50 -15.04 -1.36
CA PRO A 33 -4.78 -15.02 -2.63
C PRO A 33 -5.46 -14.19 -3.73
N GLU A 34 -6.79 -14.23 -3.79
CA GLU A 34 -7.56 -13.47 -4.79
C GLU A 34 -7.42 -11.96 -4.57
N ALA A 35 -7.40 -11.50 -3.31
CA ALA A 35 -7.25 -10.10 -2.98
C ALA A 35 -5.84 -9.56 -3.34
N ILE A 36 -4.82 -10.40 -3.29
CA ILE A 36 -3.46 -10.05 -3.73
C ILE A 36 -3.45 -9.83 -5.25
N ILE A 37 -4.05 -10.75 -6.00
CA ILE A 37 -4.14 -10.67 -7.47
C ILE A 37 -4.91 -9.40 -7.87
N ASP A 38 -6.04 -9.12 -7.22
CA ASP A 38 -6.82 -7.90 -7.45
C ASP A 38 -6.01 -6.63 -7.14
N GLY A 39 -5.17 -6.67 -6.11
CA GLY A 39 -4.25 -5.57 -5.77
C GLY A 39 -3.25 -5.29 -6.88
N ILE A 40 -2.68 -6.34 -7.49
CA ILE A 40 -1.73 -6.23 -8.60
C ILE A 40 -2.44 -5.69 -9.84
N VAL A 41 -3.65 -6.17 -10.15
CA VAL A 41 -4.43 -5.66 -11.29
C VAL A 41 -4.72 -4.16 -11.14
N LYS A 42 -5.12 -3.72 -9.93
CA LYS A 42 -5.32 -2.29 -9.62
C LYS A 42 -4.04 -1.47 -9.77
N LEU A 43 -2.89 -2.02 -9.38
CA LEU A 43 -1.59 -1.36 -9.56
C LEU A 43 -1.27 -1.18 -11.05
N ILE A 44 -1.45 -2.23 -11.86
CA ILE A 44 -1.22 -2.18 -13.31
C ILE A 44 -2.14 -1.12 -13.97
N GLN A 45 -3.42 -1.06 -13.56
CA GLN A 45 -4.34 -0.02 -14.04
C GLN A 45 -3.84 1.38 -13.67
N LYS A 46 -3.45 1.62 -12.41
CA LYS A 46 -2.89 2.92 -11.99
C LYS A 46 -1.64 3.33 -12.77
N ILE A 47 -0.75 2.39 -13.08
CA ILE A 47 0.44 2.64 -13.91
C ILE A 47 0.03 3.07 -15.33
N ARG A 48 -0.98 2.43 -15.91
CA ARG A 48 -1.48 2.78 -17.26
C ARG A 48 -2.17 4.15 -17.31
N HIS A 49 -2.86 4.54 -16.25
CA HIS A 49 -3.45 5.88 -16.11
C HIS A 49 -2.39 6.96 -15.81
N GLY A 50 -1.23 6.55 -15.28
CA GLY A 50 -0.12 7.44 -15.00
C GLY A 50 -0.22 8.16 -13.66
N ASP A 51 -0.99 7.63 -12.72
CA ASP A 51 -1.25 8.21 -11.39
C ASP A 51 -0.32 7.63 -10.30
N THR A 52 0.93 7.33 -10.66
CA THR A 52 1.91 6.81 -9.71
C THR A 52 2.65 7.96 -9.02
N TYR A 53 3.05 7.74 -7.76
CA TYR A 53 3.78 8.74 -6.97
C TYR A 53 5.02 9.33 -7.68
N GLY A 54 5.64 8.55 -8.58
CA GLY A 54 6.79 8.98 -9.38
C GLY A 54 6.54 10.09 -10.41
N LYS A 55 5.29 10.47 -10.69
CA LYS A 55 4.99 11.59 -11.62
C LYS A 55 5.13 12.97 -10.98
N GLY A 56 4.93 13.11 -9.67
CA GLY A 56 4.95 14.41 -8.97
C GLY A 56 6.35 14.99 -8.69
N LYS A 57 7.42 14.35 -9.17
CA LYS A 57 8.82 14.75 -8.93
C LYS A 57 9.61 15.07 -10.21
N ARG A 58 8.92 15.16 -11.36
CA ARG A 58 9.48 15.50 -12.68
C ARG A 58 8.98 16.86 -13.22
N GLU A 59 8.69 17.80 -12.33
CA GLU A 59 8.49 19.22 -12.66
C GLU A 59 9.22 20.08 -11.64
#